data_AF-A0A520H729-F1
#
_entry.id   AF-A0A520H729-F1
#
_cell.length_a   1.000
_cell.length_b   1.000
_cell.length_c   1.000
_cell.angle_alpha   90.00
_cell.angle_beta   90.00
_cell.angle_gamma   90.00
#
_symmetry.space_group_name_H-M   'P 1'
#
loop_
_entity.id
_entity.type
_entity.pdbx_description
1 polymer ?
#
loop_
_entity_poly.entity_id
_entity_poly.type
_entity_poly.pdbx_seq_one_letter_code
_entity_poly.pdbx_strand_id
1 'polypeptide(L)' 'MIDIGSNSVRLVVYQGPARIPAVLFNEKVLAGLGRGLAETGRMDEEGLALARTALARFAAVAGEMDAEVRTVATAAVR' A
#
# COMPACT_ATOMS: atom_id res chain seq x y z
N MET A 1 -4.85 3.17 6.78
CA MET A 1 -4.83 3.61 5.36
C MET A 1 -3.80 2.80 4.60
N ILE A 2 -4.17 2.26 3.44
CA ILE A 2 -3.26 1.62 2.50
C ILE A 2 -3.17 2.51 1.25
N ASP A 3 -1.96 2.91 0.86
CA ASP A 3 -1.71 3.58 -0.42
C ASP A 3 -0.96 2.67 -1.39
N ILE A 4 -1.44 2.63 -2.63
CA ILE A 4 -0.87 1.85 -3.73
C ILE A 4 -0.47 2.82 -4.84
N GLY A 5 0.83 3.07 -4.95
CA GLY A 5 1.43 3.87 -6.01
C GLY A 5 2.21 3.02 -7.01
N SER A 6 2.68 3.66 -8.09
CA SER A 6 3.48 2.99 -9.13
C SER A 6 4.84 2.50 -8.62
N ASN A 7 5.38 3.07 -7.54
CA ASN A 7 6.68 2.66 -7.01
C ASN A 7 6.57 1.87 -5.70
N SER A 8 5.61 2.22 -4.85
CA SER A 8 5.50 1.65 -3.52
C SER A 8 4.06 1.39 -3.11
N VAL A 9 3.91 0.42 -2.23
CA VAL A 9 2.70 0.23 -1.43
C VAL A 9 3.01 0.50 0.02
N ARG A 10 2.08 1.11 0.75
CA ARG A 10 2.31 1.47 2.15
C ARG A 10 1.06 1.28 2.99
N LEU A 11 1.27 0.86 4.23
CA LEU A 11 0.28 0.82 5.29
C LEU A 11 0.66 1.85 6.36
N VAL A 12 -0.29 2.71 6.71
CA VAL A 12 -0.19 3.57 7.90
C VAL A 12 -1.42 3.34 8.78
N VAL A 13 -1.17 2.99 10.04
CA VAL A 13 -2.20 2.86 11.07
C VAL A 13 -2.07 4.05 12.01
N TYR A 14 -3.19 4.69 12.28
CA TYR A 14 -3.29 5.88 13.12
C TYR A 14 -4.08 5.55 14.39
N GLN A 15 -3.79 6.24 15.48
CA GLN A 15 -4.51 6.15 16.74
C GLN A 15 -4.75 7.53 17.36
N GLY A 16 -5.71 7.62 18.27
CA GLY A 16 -6.02 8.85 18.98
C GLY A 16 -7.06 9.74 18.27
N PRO A 17 -7.15 11.03 18.65
CA PRO A 17 -8.22 11.91 18.19
C PRO A 17 -8.20 12.16 16.68
N ALA A 18 -9.37 12.16 16.03
CA ALA A 18 -9.50 12.30 14.58
C ALA A 18 -8.83 13.56 13.98
N ARG A 19 -8.75 14.66 14.74
CA ARG A 19 -8.12 15.91 14.29
C ARG A 19 -6.60 15.94 14.45
N ILE A 20 -6.05 15.14 15.37
CA ILE A 20 -4.61 15.08 15.65
C ILE A 20 -4.22 13.62 15.91
N PRO A 21 -4.32 12.75 14.89
CA PRO A 21 -3.99 11.35 15.06
C PRO A 21 -2.48 11.16 15.18
N ALA A 22 -2.06 10.24 16.05
CA ALA A 22 -0.68 9.76 16.11
C ALA A 22 -0.49 8.55 15.18
N VAL A 23 0.69 8.41 14.61
CA VAL A 23 1.05 7.21 13.82
C VAL A 23 1.38 6.07 14.79
N LEU A 24 0.61 4.99 14.73
CA LEU A 24 0.86 3.77 15.49
C LEU A 24 1.77 2.80 14.72
N PHE A 25 1.56 2.68 13.41
CA PHE A 25 2.33 1.79 12.54
C PHE A 25 2.52 2.44 11.17
N ASN A 26 3.69 2.25 10.58
CA ASN A 26 4.02 2.83 9.29
C ASN A 26 5.01 1.95 8.54
N GLU A 27 4.55 1.35 7.46
CA GLU A 27 5.37 0.48 6.65
C GLU A 27 5.25 0.82 5.18
N LYS A 28 6.39 0.81 4.48
CA LYS A 28 6.50 1.08 3.05
C LYS A 28 7.28 -0.05 2.38
N VAL A 29 6.69 -0.62 1.34
CA VAL A 29 7.33 -1.63 0.49
C VAL A 29 7.54 -1.04 -0.90
N LEU A 30 8.78 -1.12 -1.39
CA LEU A 30 9.10 -0.79 -2.78
C LEU A 30 8.71 -1.99 -3.64
N ALA A 31 7.67 -1.82 -4.43
CA ALA A 31 7.13 -2.87 -5.30
C ALA A 31 7.44 -2.58 -6.78
N GLY A 32 7.61 -1.32 -7.20
CA GLY A 32 7.95 -1.01 -8.59
C GLY A 32 6.86 -1.37 -9.62
N LEU A 33 5.58 -1.35 -9.23
CA LEU A 33 4.43 -1.70 -10.08
C LEU A 33 4.40 -1.01 -11.46
N GLY A 34 4.88 0.22 -11.54
CA GLY A 34 4.91 1.03 -12.76
C GLY A 34 6.20 0.90 -13.57
N ARG A 35 7.12 -0.02 -13.21
CA ARG A 35 8.34 -0.27 -13.99
C ARG A 35 7.95 -0.77 -15.39
N GLY A 36 8.41 -0.07 -16.43
CA GLY A 36 8.08 -0.41 -17.81
C GLY A 36 6.65 -0.06 -18.26
N LEU A 37 5.83 0.59 -17.41
CA LEU A 37 4.43 0.87 -17.72
C LEU A 37 4.27 1.88 -18.86
N ALA A 38 5.15 2.88 -18.93
CA ALA A 38 5.11 3.91 -19.97
C ALA A 38 5.39 3.33 -21.36
N GLU A 39 6.26 2.32 -21.44
CA GLU A 39 6.68 1.69 -22.68
C GLU A 39 5.77 0.52 -23.07
N THR A 40 5.36 -0.31 -22.10
CA THR A 40 4.65 -1.58 -22.36
C THR A 40 3.14 -1.48 -22.18
N GLY A 41 2.64 -0.42 -21.51
CA GLY A 41 1.25 -0.30 -21.11
C GLY A 41 0.81 -1.33 -20.07
N ARG A 42 1.75 -2.07 -19.46
CA ARG A 42 1.46 -3.12 -18.47
C ARG A 42 2.26 -2.87 -17.20
N MET A 43 1.66 -3.26 -16.06
CA MET A 43 2.38 -3.28 -14.78
C MET A 43 3.43 -4.39 -14.77
N ASP A 44 4.48 -4.16 -13.99
CA ASP A 44 5.56 -5.10 -13.79
C ASP A 44 5.11 -6.34 -13.00
N GLU A 45 5.38 -7.54 -13.52
CA GLU A 45 4.91 -8.79 -12.92
C GLU A 45 5.59 -9.12 -11.58
N GLU A 46 6.89 -8.86 -11.47
CA GLU A 46 7.65 -9.03 -10.22
C GLU A 46 7.13 -8.05 -9.17
N GLY A 47 6.89 -6.81 -9.57
CA GLY A 47 6.31 -5.80 -8.71
C GLY A 47 4.91 -6.13 -8.24
N LEU A 48 4.08 -6.73 -9.10
CA LEU A 48 2.77 -7.24 -8.71
C LEU A 48 2.87 -8.38 -7.69
N ALA A 49 3.84 -9.28 -7.83
CA ALA A 49 4.07 -10.35 -6.86
C ALA A 49 4.52 -9.78 -5.49
N LEU A 50 5.43 -8.81 -5.48
CA LEU A 50 5.87 -8.11 -4.26
C LEU A 50 4.73 -7.35 -3.59
N ALA A 51 3.93 -6.61 -4.37
CA ALA A 51 2.77 -5.89 -3.86
C ALA A 51 1.73 -6.83 -3.24
N ARG A 52 1.46 -7.99 -3.86
CA ARG A 52 0.54 -8.99 -3.31
C ARG A 52 1.01 -9.51 -1.95
N THR A 53 2.29 -9.85 -1.82
CA THR A 53 2.88 -10.30 -0.55
C THR A 53 2.79 -9.21 0.53
N ALA A 54 3.09 -7.96 0.16
CA ALA A 54 2.97 -6.83 1.08
C ALA A 54 1.53 -6.60 1.53
N LEU A 55 0.56 -6.62 0.60
CA LEU A 55 -0.86 -6.41 0.90
C LEU A 55 -1.43 -7.52 1.79
N ALA A 56 -1.04 -8.78 1.58
CA ALA A 56 -1.45 -9.89 2.45
C ALA A 56 -0.97 -9.65 3.89
N ARG A 57 0.27 -9.18 4.05
CA ARG A 57 0.82 -8.84 5.36
C ARG A 57 0.18 -7.59 5.97
N PHE A 58 -0.14 -6.58 5.17
CA PHE A 58 -0.88 -5.40 5.63
C PHE A 58 -2.27 -5.76 6.15
N ALA A 59 -2.96 -6.69 5.49
CA ALA A 59 -4.25 -7.18 5.95
C ALA A 59 -4.14 -7.88 7.31
N ALA A 60 -3.12 -8.72 7.50
CA ALA A 60 -2.86 -9.36 8.80
C ALA A 60 -2.58 -8.32 9.90
N VAL A 61 -1.67 -7.37 9.66
CA VAL A 61 -1.33 -6.32 10.63
C VAL A 61 -2.55 -5.45 10.98
N ALA A 62 -3.33 -5.05 9.98
CA ALA A 62 -4.53 -4.25 10.22
C ALA A 62 -5.60 -5.03 11.01
N GLY A 63 -5.76 -6.34 10.74
CA GLY A 63 -6.66 -7.22 11.46
C GLY A 63 -6.28 -7.39 12.94
N GLU A 64 -5.00 -7.64 13.22
CA GLU A 64 -4.49 -7.75 14.61
C GLU A 64 -4.64 -6.44 15.40
N MET A 65 -4.68 -5.30 14.71
CA MET A 65 -4.86 -3.98 15.31
C MET A 65 -6.34 -3.53 15.38
N ASP A 66 -7.28 -4.37 14.91
CA ASP A 66 -8.71 -4.02 14.75
C ASP A 66 -8.91 -2.67 14.03
N ALA A 67 -8.07 -2.41 13.02
CA ALA A 67 -8.01 -1.12 12.35
C ALA A 67 -9.01 -1.06 11.18
N GLU A 68 -9.77 0.03 11.09
CA GLU A 68 -10.56 0.32 9.88
C GLU A 68 -9.64 0.62 8.70
N VAL A 69 -9.79 -0.14 7.60
CA VAL A 69 -8.91 -0.05 6.44
C VAL A 69 -9.58 0.75 5.32
N ARG A 70 -8.94 1.88 4.96
CA ARG A 70 -9.20 2.61 3.72
C ARG A 70 -8.05 2.46 2.75
N THR A 71 -8.32 2.06 1.52
CA THR A 71 -7.33 1.83 0.46
C THR A 71 -7.46 2.86 -0.65
N VAL A 72 -6.34 3.39 -1.13
CA VAL A 72 -6.27 4.32 -2.26
C VAL A 72 -5.23 3.85 -3.26
N ALA A 73 -5.52 4.03 -4.55
CA ALA A 73 -4.68 3.62 -5.66
C ALA A 73 -4.53 4.77 -6.66
N THR A 74 -3.31 5.05 -7.13
CA THR A 74 -3.05 6.17 -8.06
C THR A 74 -3.38 5.80 -9.51
N ALA A 75 -3.30 6.75 -10.44
CA ALA A 75 -3.65 6.51 -11.84
C ALA A 75 -2.76 5.47 -12.53
N ALA A 76 -1.52 5.28 -12.09
CA ALA A 76 -0.57 4.34 -12.70
C ALA A 76 -0.87 2.87 -12.41
N VAL A 77 -1.87 2.57 -11.57
CA VAL A 77 -2.34 1.22 -11.27
C VAL A 77 -3.72 0.94 -11.91
N ARG A 78 -4.18 1.80 -12.84
CA ARG A 78 -5.37 1.59 -13.66
C ARG A 78 -5.03 1.06 -15.05
#